data_AF-A0A545B9A1-F1
#
_entry.id   AF-A0A545B9A1-F1
#
_cell.length_a   1.000
_cell.length_b   1.000
_cell.length_c   1.000
_cell.angle_alpha   90.00
_cell.angle_beta   90.00
_cell.angle_gamma   90.00
#
_symmetry.space_group_name_H-M   'P 1'
#
loop_
_entity.id
_entity.type
_entity.pdbx_description
1 polymer ?
#
loop_
_entity_poly.entity_id
_entity_poly.type
_entity_poly.pdbx_seq_one_letter_code
_entity_poly.pdbx_strand_id
1 'polypeptide(L)'
;MGRIEQGAMAYHGGLAAEQQVAREYEALGLQVVARRWRGHHGGEIDLILGDQHLVVFTEVKRARSFEAAVARITPRQLHRIALSAQEFCATSAAWRGARMRFDIALVDAHGQIRLQQNAVCFDGM
;
A
#
# COMPACT_ATOMS: atom_id res chain seq x y z
N MET A 1 13.58 -8.51 26.29
CA MET A 1 12.77 -7.71 25.36
C MET A 1 11.31 -8.17 25.43
N GLY A 2 10.45 -7.39 26.05
CA GLY A 2 9.03 -7.69 26.26
C GLY A 2 8.20 -7.60 24.98
N ARG A 3 7.01 -8.21 24.98
CA ARG A 3 6.05 -8.20 23.85
C ARG A 3 5.63 -6.78 23.44
N ILE A 4 5.59 -5.84 24.40
CA ILE A 4 5.22 -4.44 24.19
C ILE A 4 6.31 -3.68 23.42
N GLU A 5 7.58 -3.87 23.79
CA GLU A 5 8.73 -3.25 23.12
C GLU A 5 8.87 -3.71 21.67
N GLN A 6 8.65 -5.02 21.42
CA GLN A 6 8.63 -5.57 20.06
C GLN A 6 7.51 -4.99 19.19
N GLY A 7 6.34 -4.72 19.79
CA GLY A 7 5.21 -4.08 19.11
C GLY A 7 5.50 -2.62 18.73
N ALA A 8 6.10 -1.85 19.65
CA ALA A 8 6.49 -0.46 19.39
C ALA A 8 7.56 -0.37 18.29
N MET A 9 8.58 -1.23 18.35
CA MET A 9 9.63 -1.29 17.32
C MET A 9 9.06 -1.67 15.94
N ALA A 10 8.13 -2.63 15.90
CA ALA A 10 7.45 -3.00 14.66
C ALA A 10 6.63 -1.83 14.09
N TYR A 11 5.92 -1.08 14.95
CA TYR A 11 5.14 0.09 14.55
C TYR A 11 6.02 1.20 13.97
N HIS A 12 7.10 1.59 14.66
CA HIS A 12 8.03 2.61 14.15
C HIS A 12 8.73 2.16 12.87
N GLY A 13 9.09 0.87 12.78
CA GLY A 13 9.65 0.29 11.56
C GLY A 13 8.66 0.33 10.38
N GLY A 14 7.37 0.12 10.63
CA GLY A 14 6.31 0.26 9.63
C GLY A 14 6.17 1.69 9.12
N LEU A 15 6.12 2.67 10.03
CA LEU A 15 6.06 4.09 9.67
C LEU A 15 7.27 4.55 8.83
N ALA A 16 8.47 4.11 9.22
CA ALA A 16 9.67 4.42 8.48
C ALA A 16 9.66 3.77 7.08
N ALA A 17 9.15 2.54 6.95
CA ALA A 17 8.98 1.88 5.66
C ALA A 17 8.00 2.63 4.76
N GLU A 18 6.83 3.00 5.28
CA GLU A 18 5.81 3.78 4.56
C GLU A 18 6.41 5.09 4.02
N GLN A 19 7.16 5.81 4.85
CA GLN A 19 7.79 7.07 4.44
C GLN A 19 8.87 6.90 3.36
N GLN A 20 9.63 5.80 3.37
CA GLN A 20 10.61 5.52 2.33
C GLN A 20 9.92 5.18 1.01
N VAL A 21 8.89 4.33 1.06
CA VAL A 21 8.10 3.95 -0.13
C VAL A 21 7.43 5.17 -0.77
N ALA A 22 6.86 6.08 0.03
CA ALA A 22 6.31 7.33 -0.47
C ALA A 22 7.34 8.12 -1.30
N ARG A 23 8.58 8.26 -0.81
CA ARG A 23 9.65 8.96 -1.53
C ARG A 23 10.06 8.28 -2.82
N GLU A 24 10.08 6.94 -2.86
CA GLU A 24 10.37 6.21 -4.09
C GLU A 24 9.32 6.50 -5.17
N TYR A 25 8.05 6.52 -4.81
CA TYR A 25 7.00 6.88 -5.77
C TYR A 25 7.01 8.36 -6.16
N GLU A 26 7.34 9.27 -5.23
CA GLU A 26 7.55 10.69 -5.53
C GLU A 26 8.69 10.88 -6.54
N ALA A 27 9.78 10.14 -6.40
CA ALA A 27 10.87 10.13 -7.38
C ALA A 27 10.46 9.56 -8.75
N LEU A 28 9.43 8.71 -8.78
CA LEU A 28 8.79 8.21 -10.00
C LEU A 28 7.68 9.15 -10.54
N GLY A 29 7.48 10.31 -9.91
CA GLY A 29 6.53 11.34 -10.35
C GLY A 29 5.10 11.20 -9.82
N LEU A 30 4.83 10.24 -8.93
CA LEU A 30 3.51 10.10 -8.30
C LEU A 30 3.46 10.84 -6.97
N GLN A 31 2.36 11.52 -6.69
CA GLN A 31 2.19 12.25 -5.44
C GLN A 31 1.46 11.41 -4.40
N VAL A 32 1.81 11.58 -3.12
CA VAL A 32 1.04 10.99 -2.03
C VAL A 32 -0.31 11.72 -1.91
N VAL A 33 -1.39 10.98 -2.14
CA VAL A 33 -2.76 11.47 -2.05
C VAL A 33 -3.32 11.23 -0.65
N ALA A 34 -3.08 10.04 -0.10
CA ALA A 34 -3.49 9.69 1.25
C ALA A 34 -2.54 8.65 1.87
N ARG A 35 -2.54 8.57 3.20
CA ARG A 35 -1.78 7.60 3.99
C ARG A 35 -2.68 6.93 5.00
N ARG A 36 -2.51 5.62 5.21
CA ARG A 36 -3.27 4.79 6.16
C ARG A 36 -4.77 5.06 6.07
N TRP A 37 -5.27 5.13 4.85
CA TRP A 37 -6.66 5.46 4.57
C TRP A 37 -7.53 4.26 4.94
N ARG A 38 -8.57 4.49 5.73
CA ARG A 38 -9.45 3.43 6.24
C ARG A 38 -10.84 3.59 5.63
N GLY A 39 -11.29 2.56 4.91
CA GLY A 39 -12.64 2.50 4.39
C GLY A 39 -13.66 2.08 5.44
N HIS A 40 -14.94 2.33 5.17
CA HIS A 40 -16.06 2.01 6.06
C HIS A 40 -16.15 0.52 6.42
N HIS A 41 -15.78 -0.39 5.50
CA HIS A 41 -15.74 -1.83 5.75
C HIS A 41 -14.49 -2.30 6.52
N GLY A 42 -13.73 -1.34 7.05
CA GLY A 42 -12.57 -1.55 7.90
C GLY A 42 -11.29 -1.91 7.16
N GLY A 43 -11.28 -2.01 5.82
CA GLY A 43 -10.04 -2.13 5.05
C GLY A 43 -9.15 -0.90 5.24
N GLU A 44 -7.84 -1.11 5.32
CA GLU A 44 -6.84 -0.05 5.39
C GLU A 44 -5.94 -0.15 4.15
N ILE A 45 -5.60 1.00 3.57
CA ILE A 45 -4.63 1.14 2.49
C ILE A 45 -3.50 2.00 3.03
N ASP A 46 -2.28 1.45 3.10
CA ASP A 46 -1.14 2.12 3.70
C ASP A 46 -0.77 3.40 2.94
N LEU A 47 -0.72 3.34 1.61
CA LEU A 47 -0.44 4.49 0.76
C LEU A 47 -1.38 4.54 -0.45
N ILE A 48 -1.93 5.72 -0.71
CA ILE A 48 -2.64 6.03 -1.96
C ILE A 48 -1.82 7.10 -2.65
N LEU A 49 -1.38 6.80 -3.86
CA LEU A 49 -0.57 7.69 -4.67
C LEU A 49 -1.27 7.96 -5.99
N GLY A 50 -0.98 9.06 -6.64
CA GLY A 50 -1.56 9.29 -7.95
C GLY A 50 -1.16 10.59 -8.62
N ASP A 51 -1.68 10.70 -9.84
CA ASP A 51 -1.68 11.88 -10.68
C ASP A 51 -3.06 11.98 -11.37
N GLN A 52 -3.18 12.84 -12.38
CA GLN A 52 -4.43 13.05 -13.12
C GLN A 52 -4.93 11.84 -13.95
N HIS A 53 -4.13 10.77 -14.10
CA HIS A 53 -4.43 9.62 -14.96
C HIS A 53 -4.37 8.27 -14.24
N LEU A 54 -3.65 8.19 -13.12
CA LEU A 54 -3.40 6.97 -12.38
C LEU A 54 -3.61 7.19 -10.89
N VAL A 55 -4.32 6.26 -10.26
CA VAL A 55 -4.34 6.09 -8.80
C VAL A 55 -3.76 4.72 -8.44
N VAL A 56 -2.81 4.72 -7.51
CA VAL A 56 -2.07 3.54 -7.06
C VAL A 56 -2.38 3.30 -5.59
N PHE A 57 -2.98 2.16 -5.30
CA PHE A 57 -3.25 1.67 -3.96
C PHE A 57 -2.13 0.72 -3.56
N THR A 58 -1.37 1.10 -2.54
CA THR A 58 -0.14 0.40 -2.17
C THR A 58 -0.21 -0.13 -0.74
N GLU A 59 0.02 -1.43 -0.59
CA GLU A 59 0.31 -2.06 0.69
C GLU A 59 1.83 -2.05 0.92
N VAL A 60 2.27 -1.63 2.11
CA VAL A 60 3.68 -1.58 2.50
C VAL A 60 3.99 -2.71 3.48
N LYS A 61 4.88 -3.62 3.09
CA LYS A 61 5.31 -4.71 3.97
C LYS A 61 6.81 -4.66 4.23
N ARG A 62 7.15 -4.53 5.51
CA ARG A 62 8.50 -4.78 6.00
C ARG A 62 8.69 -6.29 6.21
N ALA A 63 9.69 -6.88 5.55
CA ALA A 63 9.96 -8.31 5.66
C ALA A 63 11.46 -8.62 5.65
N ARG A 64 11.84 -9.81 6.11
CA ARG A 64 13.23 -10.29 6.04
C ARG A 64 13.60 -10.74 4.62
N SER A 65 12.61 -11.09 3.80
CA SER A 65 12.76 -11.44 2.39
C SER A 65 11.46 -11.16 1.64
N PHE A 66 11.56 -10.97 0.31
CA PHE A 66 10.40 -10.71 -0.54
C PHE A 66 9.42 -11.89 -0.60
N GLU A 67 9.94 -13.12 -0.65
CA GLU A 67 9.13 -14.35 -0.67
C GLU A 67 8.25 -14.47 0.58
N ALA A 68 8.81 -14.16 1.75
CA ALA A 68 8.07 -14.16 3.01
C ALA A 68 6.98 -13.08 3.06
N ALA A 69 7.16 -11.97 2.34
CA ALA A 69 6.14 -10.93 2.24
C ALA A 69 5.00 -11.33 1.31
N VAL A 70 5.32 -11.91 0.16
CA VAL A 70 4.33 -12.36 -0.82
C VAL A 70 3.45 -13.48 -0.24
N ALA A 71 4.05 -14.45 0.45
CA ALA A 71 3.33 -15.55 1.08
C ALA A 71 2.32 -15.10 2.18
N ARG A 72 2.43 -13.87 2.68
CA ARG A 72 1.52 -13.30 3.70
C ARG A 72 0.35 -12.55 3.10
N ILE A 73 0.35 -12.31 1.80
CA ILE A 73 -0.76 -11.65 1.12
C ILE A 73 -1.89 -12.67 1.01
N THR A 74 -3.01 -12.40 1.69
CA THR A 74 -4.17 -13.28 1.66
C THR A 74 -5.23 -12.74 0.70
N PRO A 75 -6.05 -13.61 0.08
CA PRO A 75 -7.18 -13.16 -0.74
C PRO A 75 -8.13 -12.23 0.01
N ARG A 76 -8.34 -12.47 1.31
CA ARG A 76 -9.16 -11.60 2.17
C ARG A 76 -8.56 -10.20 2.31
N GLN A 77 -7.24 -10.09 2.44
CA GLN A 77 -6.57 -8.79 2.50
C GLN A 77 -6.75 -8.04 1.19
N LEU A 78 -6.51 -8.71 0.05
CA LEU A 78 -6.68 -8.12 -1.27
C LEU A 78 -8.12 -7.66 -1.51
N HIS A 79 -9.11 -8.46 -1.13
CA HIS A 79 -10.52 -8.11 -1.27
C HIS A 79 -10.88 -6.85 -0.46
N ARG A 80 -10.37 -6.71 0.77
CA ARG A 80 -10.61 -5.51 1.59
C ARG A 80 -9.95 -4.27 0.99
N ILE A 81 -8.73 -4.41 0.48
CA ILE A 81 -8.03 -3.33 -0.23
C ILE A 81 -8.83 -2.89 -1.47
N ALA A 82 -9.39 -3.84 -2.23
CA ALA A 82 -10.20 -3.56 -3.40
C ALA A 82 -11.47 -2.76 -3.05
N LEU A 83 -12.21 -3.17 -2.01
CA LEU A 83 -13.39 -2.45 -1.54
C LEU A 83 -13.03 -1.03 -1.06
N SER A 84 -11.94 -0.91 -0.30
CA SER A 84 -11.44 0.39 0.16
C SER A 84 -11.00 1.28 -1.00
N ALA A 85 -10.41 0.73 -2.06
CA ALA A 85 -10.01 1.47 -3.25
C ALA A 85 -11.21 2.00 -4.04
N GLN A 86 -12.26 1.18 -4.22
CA GLN A 86 -13.51 1.62 -4.82
C GLN A 86 -14.14 2.77 -4.03
N GLU A 87 -14.22 2.62 -2.71
CA GLU A 87 -14.77 3.63 -1.81
C GLU A 87 -13.97 4.94 -1.88
N PHE A 88 -12.63 4.85 -1.87
CA PHE A 88 -11.76 6.00 -2.03
C PHE A 88 -12.04 6.74 -3.34
N CYS A 89 -12.08 6.03 -4.48
CA CYS A 89 -12.38 6.62 -5.79
C CYS A 89 -13.76 7.28 -5.83
N ALA A 90 -14.74 6.75 -5.10
CA ALA A 90 -16.08 7.33 -5.03
C ALA A 90 -16.14 8.66 -4.24
N THR A 91 -15.12 8.99 -3.44
CA THR A 91 -15.10 10.22 -2.63
C THR A 91 -14.87 11.51 -3.43
N SER A 92 -14.32 11.41 -4.65
CA SER A 92 -13.95 12.58 -5.45
C SER A 92 -14.08 12.31 -6.95
N ALA A 93 -14.63 13.29 -7.67
CA ALA A 93 -14.69 13.26 -9.13
C ALA A 93 -13.30 13.27 -9.80
N ALA A 94 -12.24 13.67 -9.08
CA ALA A 94 -10.88 13.70 -9.62
C ALA A 94 -10.37 12.32 -10.06
N TRP A 95 -10.87 11.24 -9.44
CA TRP A 95 -10.47 9.87 -9.76
C TRP A 95 -11.34 9.22 -10.83
N ARG A 96 -12.34 9.94 -11.34
CA ARG A 96 -13.27 9.42 -12.34
C ARG A 96 -12.52 9.18 -13.66
N GLY A 97 -12.42 7.92 -14.07
CA GLY A 97 -11.71 7.53 -15.29
C GLY A 97 -10.20 7.41 -15.13
N ALA A 98 -9.65 7.68 -13.94
CA ALA A 98 -8.26 7.34 -13.64
C ALA A 98 -8.10 5.81 -13.65
N ARG A 99 -6.97 5.33 -14.15
CA ARG A 99 -6.61 3.92 -14.07
C ARG A 99 -6.32 3.58 -12.62
N MET A 100 -6.81 2.45 -12.15
CA MET A 100 -6.48 1.93 -10.82
C MET A 100 -5.34 0.93 -10.94
N ARG A 101 -4.38 1.00 -10.02
CA ARG A 101 -3.31 0.03 -9.88
C ARG A 101 -3.15 -0.39 -8.43
N PHE A 102 -2.88 -1.67 -8.20
CA PHE A 102 -2.62 -2.21 -6.88
C PHE A 102 -1.18 -2.68 -6.81
N ASP A 103 -0.41 -2.03 -5.96
CA ASP A 103 1.01 -2.30 -5.79
C ASP A 103 1.28 -2.88 -4.39
N ILE A 104 2.37 -3.63 -4.30
CA ILE A 104 2.92 -4.06 -3.02
C ILE A 104 4.35 -3.57 -2.94
N ALA A 105 4.63 -2.75 -1.94
CA ALA A 105 5.94 -2.22 -1.68
C ALA A 105 6.58 -3.02 -0.55
N LEU A 106 7.74 -3.61 -0.85
CA LEU A 106 8.46 -4.45 0.08
C LEU A 106 9.72 -3.74 0.53
N VAL A 107 9.89 -3.64 1.85
CA VAL A 107 11.07 -3.01 2.46
C VAL A 107 11.81 -4.05 3.28
N ASP A 108 13.09 -4.25 2.98
CA ASP A 108 13.90 -5.22 3.71
C ASP A 108 14.48 -4.66 5.01
N ALA A 109 15.37 -5.41 5.67
CA ALA A 109 16.01 -4.98 6.90
C ALA A 109 17.04 -3.84 6.70
N HIS A 110 17.55 -3.66 5.49
CA HIS A 110 18.55 -2.65 5.11
C HIS A 110 17.92 -1.40 4.48
N GLY A 111 16.60 -1.38 4.30
CA GLY A 111 15.87 -0.26 3.67
C GLY A 111 15.81 -0.36 2.15
N GLN A 112 16.22 -1.47 1.55
CA GLN A 112 16.04 -1.68 0.12
C GLN A 112 14.55 -1.86 -0.19
N ILE A 113 14.09 -1.15 -1.23
CA ILE A 113 12.70 -1.15 -1.65
C ILE A 113 12.57 -1.93 -2.95
N ARG A 114 11.56 -2.80 -2.97
CA ARG A 114 11.06 -3.42 -4.20
C ARG A 114 9.59 -3.11 -4.37
N LEU A 115 9.25 -2.48 -5.48
CA LEU A 115 7.88 -2.22 -5.88
C LEU A 115 7.41 -3.36 -6.78
N GLN A 116 6.43 -4.13 -6.31
CA GLN A 116 5.73 -5.09 -7.13
C GLN A 116 4.46 -4.45 -7.67
N GLN A 117 4.54 -3.99 -8.92
CA GLN A 117 3.42 -3.34 -9.59
C GLN A 117 2.40 -4.35 -10.09
N ASN A 118 1.12 -3.96 -10.11
CA ASN A 118 0.02 -4.83 -10.55
C ASN A 118 -0.01 -6.16 -9.79
N ALA A 119 0.26 -6.12 -8.48
CA ALA A 119 0.32 -7.32 -7.64
C ALA A 119 -1.02 -8.06 -7.56
N VAL A 120 -2.11 -7.42 -8.00
CA VAL A 120 -3.43 -8.02 -8.15
C VAL A 120 -3.96 -7.70 -9.53
N CYS A 121 -4.25 -8.75 -10.30
CA CYS A 121 -5.15 -8.64 -11.45
C CYS A 121 -6.56 -8.89 -10.92
N PHE A 122 -7.40 -7.85 -10.88
CA PHE A 122 -8.82 -8.05 -10.65
C PHE A 122 -9.45 -8.37 -12.01
N ASP A 123 -9.48 -9.65 -12.37
CA ASP A 123 -10.25 -10.08 -13.54
C ASP A 123 -11.75 -9.87 -13.23
N GLY A 124 -12.38 -8.92 -13.93
CA GLY A 124 -13.83 -8.77 -13.95
C GLY A 124 -14.44 -7.84 -12.89
N MET A 125 -13.95 -6.61 -12.79
CA MET A 125 -14.69 -5.49 -12.21
C MET A 125 -15.18 -4.54 -13.31
#